data_AF-A0A0F9UM02-F1
#
_entry.id   AF-A0A0F9UM02-F1
#
_cell.length_a   1.000
_cell.length_b   1.000
_cell.length_c   1.000
_cell.angle_alpha   90.00
_cell.angle_beta   90.00
_cell.angle_gamma   90.00
#
_symmetry.space_group_name_H-M   'P 1'
#
loop_
_entity.id
_entity.type
_entity.pdbx_description
1 polymer ?
#
loop_
_entity_poly.entity_id
_entity_poly.type
_entity_poly.pdbx_seq_one_letter_code
_entity_poly.pdbx_strand_id
1 'polypeptide(L)'
;MPFEEFKNDLVGIKTDVRSYIEHSDEYYRLKIFKVLSKNVTGLLKFILIGVSSIFALLFVSFAACLWLSELMSSYFIGFIIVAGCYILIAILLYLFREQLNKPVLKKLSKYYFD
;
A
#
# COMPACT_ATOMS: atom_id res chain seq x y z
N MET A 1 28.80 -34.09 -19.06
CA MET A 1 29.03 -33.35 -17.79
C MET A 1 27.67 -32.89 -17.25
N PRO A 2 27.44 -32.79 -15.93
CA PRO A 2 26.13 -32.45 -15.34
C PRO A 2 25.57 -31.08 -15.76
N PHE A 3 26.43 -30.18 -16.25
CA PHE A 3 26.03 -28.88 -16.79
C PHE A 3 25.34 -28.93 -18.17
N GLU A 4 25.61 -29.97 -18.97
CA GLU A 4 25.00 -30.11 -20.30
C GLU A 4 23.56 -30.63 -20.23
N GLU A 5 23.28 -31.49 -19.25
CA GLU A 5 21.93 -31.98 -18.94
C GLU A 5 21.02 -30.83 -18.50
N PHE A 6 21.52 -29.97 -17.59
CA PHE A 6 20.78 -28.79 -17.14
C PHE A 6 20.51 -27.79 -18.27
N LYS A 7 21.46 -27.63 -19.20
CA LYS A 7 21.28 -26.78 -20.37
C LYS A 7 20.20 -27.34 -21.31
N ASN A 8 20.14 -28.66 -21.48
CA ASN A 8 19.12 -29.31 -22.30
C ASN A 8 17.73 -29.23 -21.66
N ASP A 9 17.61 -29.37 -20.34
CA ASP A 9 16.34 -29.17 -19.61
C ASP A 9 15.82 -27.73 -19.73
N LEU A 10 16.72 -26.74 -19.61
CA LEU A 10 16.35 -25.33 -19.79
C LEU A 10 15.97 -24.99 -21.24
N VAL A 11 16.55 -25.68 -22.22
CA VAL A 11 16.19 -25.54 -23.64
C VAL A 11 14.85 -26.22 -23.94
N GLY A 12 14.56 -27.36 -23.31
CA GLY A 12 13.26 -28.04 -23.37
C GLY A 12 12.14 -27.16 -22.80
N ILE A 13 12.31 -26.64 -21.58
CA ILE A 13 11.32 -25.78 -20.92
C ILE A 13 11.07 -24.48 -21.71
N LYS A 14 12.11 -23.87 -22.30
CA LYS A 14 11.93 -22.69 -23.15
C LYS A 14 11.13 -23.00 -24.42
N THR A 15 11.29 -24.21 -24.96
CA THR A 15 10.59 -24.63 -26.19
C THR A 15 9.14 -25.02 -25.90
N ASP A 16 8.89 -25.69 -24.78
CA ASP A 16 7.53 -26.01 -24.30
C ASP A 16 6.75 -24.75 -23.92
N VAL A 17 7.38 -23.79 -23.24
CA VAL A 17 6.76 -22.49 -22.93
C VAL A 17 6.48 -21.69 -24.21
N ARG A 18 7.37 -21.76 -25.21
CA ARG A 18 7.17 -21.06 -26.49
C ARG A 18 6.02 -21.67 -27.31
N SER A 19 5.91 -23.00 -27.33
CA SER A 19 4.80 -23.72 -27.99
C SER A 19 3.46 -23.56 -27.25
N TYR A 20 3.47 -23.49 -25.91
CA TYR A 20 2.28 -23.19 -25.11
C TYR A 20 1.77 -21.75 -25.30
N ILE A 21 2.67 -20.81 -25.59
CA ILE A 21 2.34 -19.41 -25.89
C ILE A 21 1.85 -19.28 -27.35
N GLU A 22 2.44 -19.99 -28.31
CA GLU A 22 2.08 -19.91 -29.74
C GLU A 22 0.71 -20.53 -30.10
N HIS A 23 0.13 -21.41 -29.27
CA HIS A 23 -1.17 -22.04 -29.55
C HIS A 23 -2.35 -21.58 -28.66
N SER A 24 -2.19 -20.56 -27.80
CA SER A 24 -3.25 -20.10 -26.87
C SER A 24 -3.38 -18.57 -26.79
N ASP A 25 -3.16 -17.89 -27.91
CA ASP A 25 -3.07 -16.42 -28.01
C ASP A 25 -4.31 -15.70 -27.42
N GLU A 26 -5.52 -16.18 -27.72
CA GLU A 26 -6.77 -15.58 -27.23
C GLU A 26 -7.02 -15.82 -25.74
N TYR A 27 -6.76 -17.03 -25.26
CA TYR A 27 -7.06 -17.41 -23.87
C TYR A 27 -6.12 -16.72 -22.88
N TYR A 28 -4.84 -16.62 -23.22
CA TYR A 28 -3.86 -15.95 -22.37
C TYR A 28 -4.06 -14.43 -22.35
N ARG A 29 -4.40 -13.84 -23.51
CA ARG A 29 -4.73 -12.42 -23.63
C ARG A 29 -5.96 -12.04 -22.79
N LEU A 30 -7.02 -12.84 -22.82
CA LEU A 30 -8.21 -12.65 -21.98
C LEU A 30 -7.93 -12.84 -20.48
N LYS A 31 -7.11 -13.82 -20.12
CA LYS A 31 -6.77 -14.11 -18.72
C LYS A 31 -5.87 -13.03 -18.12
N ILE A 32 -4.87 -12.55 -18.86
CA ILE A 32 -4.04 -11.40 -18.51
C ILE A 32 -4.92 -10.15 -18.37
N PHE A 33 -5.81 -9.89 -19.33
CA PHE A 33 -6.72 -8.74 -19.27
C PHE A 33 -7.65 -8.80 -18.05
N LYS A 34 -8.14 -9.99 -17.71
CA LYS A 34 -8.99 -10.23 -16.53
C LYS A 34 -8.23 -10.06 -15.22
N VAL A 35 -6.98 -10.52 -15.15
CA VAL A 35 -6.11 -10.37 -13.96
C VAL A 35 -5.66 -8.92 -13.78
N LEU A 36 -5.25 -8.24 -14.85
CA LEU A 36 -4.93 -6.80 -14.80
C LEU A 36 -6.16 -6.00 -14.41
N SER A 37 -7.30 -6.20 -15.08
CA SER A 37 -8.52 -5.42 -14.80
C SER A 37 -9.00 -5.64 -13.37
N LYS A 38 -8.95 -6.87 -12.84
CA LYS A 38 -9.36 -7.17 -11.46
C LYS A 38 -8.42 -6.53 -10.44
N ASN A 39 -7.12 -6.59 -10.66
CA ASN A 39 -6.12 -5.96 -9.78
C ASN A 39 -6.20 -4.43 -9.83
N VAL A 40 -6.26 -3.84 -11.03
CA VAL A 40 -6.38 -2.40 -11.23
C VAL A 40 -7.68 -1.87 -10.61
N THR A 41 -8.80 -2.56 -10.81
CA THR A 41 -10.09 -2.16 -10.18
C THR A 41 -10.04 -2.26 -8.66
N GLY A 42 -9.38 -3.28 -8.10
CA GLY A 42 -9.16 -3.40 -6.66
C GLY A 42 -8.31 -2.27 -6.09
N LEU A 43 -7.19 -1.96 -6.75
CA LEU A 43 -6.31 -0.85 -6.40
C LEU A 43 -7.02 0.50 -6.50
N LEU A 44 -7.76 0.76 -7.59
CA LEU A 44 -8.54 1.99 -7.73
C LEU A 44 -9.55 2.15 -6.59
N LYS A 45 -10.31 1.10 -6.27
CA LYS A 45 -11.27 1.14 -5.16
C LYS A 45 -10.58 1.39 -3.82
N PHE A 46 -9.43 0.76 -3.58
CA PHE A 46 -8.66 0.95 -2.36
C PHE A 46 -8.14 2.39 -2.24
N ILE A 47 -7.60 2.96 -3.33
CA ILE A 47 -7.15 4.35 -3.38
C ILE A 47 -8.32 5.30 -3.16
N LEU A 48 -9.48 5.03 -3.78
CA LEU A 48 -10.66 5.87 -3.66
C LEU A 48 -11.19 5.91 -2.23
N ILE A 49 -11.30 4.74 -1.58
CA ILE A 49 -11.67 4.65 -0.15
C ILE A 49 -10.58 5.27 0.74
N GLY A 50 -9.31 5.00 0.45
CA GLY A 50 -8.18 5.47 1.25
C GLY A 50 -8.09 6.99 1.25
N VAL A 51 -8.19 7.61 0.07
CA VAL A 51 -8.18 9.06 -0.05
C VAL A 51 -9.40 9.66 0.65
N SER A 52 -10.60 9.10 0.45
CA SER A 52 -11.82 9.59 1.11
C SER A 52 -11.70 9.53 2.63
N SER A 53 -11.15 8.44 3.17
CA SER A 53 -10.92 8.30 4.61
C SER A 53 -9.91 9.31 5.14
N ILE A 54 -8.82 9.57 4.42
CA ILE A 54 -7.80 10.57 4.81
C ILE A 54 -8.40 11.97 4.81
N PHE A 55 -9.18 12.31 3.78
CA PHE A 55 -9.89 13.59 3.71
C PHE A 55 -10.86 13.77 4.87
N ALA A 56 -11.69 12.75 5.17
CA ALA A 56 -12.61 12.81 6.30
C ALA A 56 -11.87 13.06 7.63
N LEU A 57 -10.76 12.36 7.85
CA LEU A 57 -9.94 12.52 9.06
C LEU A 57 -9.31 13.92 9.16
N LEU A 58 -8.86 14.46 8.03
CA LEU A 58 -8.36 15.85 7.95
C LEU A 58 -9.44 16.85 8.33
N PHE A 59 -10.64 16.75 7.74
CA PHE A 59 -11.74 17.65 8.04
C PHE A 59 -12.16 17.60 9.52
N VAL A 60 -12.19 16.40 10.12
CA VAL A 60 -12.46 16.24 11.55
C VAL A 60 -11.39 16.94 12.40
N SER A 61 -10.11 16.78 12.07
CA SER A 61 -9.02 17.48 12.75
C SER A 61 -9.11 19.00 12.62
N PHE A 62 -9.45 19.51 11.43
CA PHE A 62 -9.67 20.94 11.22
C PHE A 62 -10.87 21.46 12.03
N ALA A 63 -11.98 20.71 12.04
CA ALA A 63 -13.16 21.06 12.84
C ALA A 63 -12.85 21.10 14.34
N ALA A 64 -12.10 20.11 14.85
CA ALA A 64 -11.65 20.09 16.24
C ALA A 64 -10.76 21.30 16.57
N CYS A 65 -9.85 21.68 15.66
CA CYS A 65 -9.00 22.86 15.83
C CYS A 65 -9.81 24.15 15.87
N LEU A 66 -10.76 24.33 14.94
CA LEU A 66 -11.61 25.52 14.88
C LEU A 66 -12.50 25.63 16.11
N TRP A 67 -13.11 24.53 16.53
CA TRP A 67 -13.95 24.51 17.74
C TRP A 67 -13.17 24.88 19.00
N LEU A 68 -11.96 24.33 19.16
CA LEU A 68 -11.08 24.66 20.29
C LEU A 68 -10.57 26.11 20.22
N SER A 69 -10.31 26.61 19.02
CA SER A 69 -9.87 27.98 18.76
C SER A 69 -10.95 29.01 19.10
N GLU A 70 -12.20 28.73 18.72
CA GLU A 70 -13.35 29.59 18.96
C GLU A 70 -13.69 29.66 20.45
N LEU A 71 -13.63 28.52 21.17
CA LEU A 71 -13.85 28.47 22.62
C LEU A 71 -12.85 29.33 23.41
N MET A 72 -11.61 29.42 22.92
CA MET A 72 -10.54 30.22 23.55
C MET A 72 -10.49 31.67 23.05
N SER A 73 -11.44 32.09 22.19
CA SER A 73 -11.52 33.45 21.60
C SER A 73 -10.25 33.90 20.87
N SER A 74 -9.33 32.99 20.55
CA SER A 74 -8.04 33.27 19.94
C SER A 74 -7.57 32.07 19.12
N TYR A 75 -7.48 32.27 17.80
CA TYR A 75 -7.00 31.26 16.86
C TYR A 75 -5.61 30.73 17.23
N PHE A 76 -4.73 31.58 17.75
CA PHE A 76 -3.35 31.23 18.03
C PHE A 76 -3.24 30.12 19.11
N ILE A 77 -4.10 30.17 20.12
CA ILE A 77 -4.09 29.23 21.24
C ILE A 77 -4.63 27.87 20.80
N GLY A 78 -5.69 27.84 19.98
CA GLY A 78 -6.24 26.59 19.46
C GLY A 78 -5.23 25.82 18.59
N PHE A 79 -4.50 26.52 17.72
CA PHE A 79 -3.43 25.91 16.93
C PHE A 79 -2.27 25.40 17.80
N ILE A 80 -1.87 26.12 18.85
CA ILE A 80 -0.82 25.68 19.77
C ILE A 80 -1.21 24.39 20.51
N ILE A 81 -2.44 24.29 21.00
CA ILE A 81 -2.91 23.10 21.73
C ILE A 81 -2.98 21.89 20.79
N VAL A 82 -3.50 22.07 19.58
CA VAL A 82 -3.57 21.00 18.58
C VAL A 82 -2.16 20.58 18.14
N ALA A 83 -1.24 21.53 17.92
CA ALA A 83 0.16 21.23 17.63
C ALA A 83 0.83 20.45 18.77
N GLY A 84 0.59 20.83 20.02
CA GLY A 84 1.03 20.09 21.20
C GLY A 84 0.49 18.66 21.24
N CYS A 85 -0.79 18.48 20.92
CA CYS A 85 -1.42 17.16 20.84
C CYS A 85 -0.79 16.29 19.73
N TYR A 86 -0.55 16.85 18.54
CA TYR A 86 0.15 16.14 17.46
C TYR A 86 1.59 15.79 17.83
N ILE A 87 2.32 16.66 18.54
CA ILE A 87 3.66 16.36 19.06
C ILE A 87 3.61 15.22 20.08
N LEU A 88 2.63 15.23 21.00
CA LEU A 88 2.43 14.13 21.95
C LEU A 88 2.15 12.81 21.23
N ILE A 89 1.29 12.81 20.21
CA ILE A 89 1.01 11.63 19.37
C ILE A 89 2.30 11.18 18.65
N ALA A 90 3.09 12.11 18.11
CA ALA A 90 4.35 11.80 17.45
C ALA A 90 5.37 11.19 18.41
N ILE A 91 5.47 11.69 19.64
CA ILE A 91 6.31 11.12 20.70
C ILE A 91 5.81 9.72 21.08
N LEU A 92 4.50 9.53 21.22
CA LEU A 92 3.89 8.23 21.48
C LEU A 92 4.23 7.24 20.36
N LEU A 93 4.05 7.63 19.09
CA LEU A 93 4.42 6.82 17.94
C LEU A 93 5.93 6.51 17.90
N TYR A 94 6.77 7.47 18.28
CA TYR A 94 8.22 7.27 18.35
C TYR A 94 8.60 6.28 19.44
N LEU A 95 7.93 6.31 20.60
CA LEU A 95 8.19 5.34 21.67
C LEU A 95 7.67 3.95 21.30
N PHE A 96 6.49 3.87 20.70
CA PHE A 96 5.91 2.64 20.17
C PHE A 96 6.61 2.15 18.90
N ARG A 97 7.54 2.91 18.30
CA ARG A 97 8.24 2.54 17.05
C ARG A 97 8.93 1.18 17.18
N GLU A 98 9.45 0.84 18.35
CA GLU A 98 10.10 -0.47 18.56
C GLU A 98 9.09 -1.62 18.65
N GLN A 99 7.89 -1.37 19.18
CA GLN A 99 6.79 -2.34 19.21
C GLN A 99 6.09 -2.47 17.85
N LEU A 100 6.00 -1.40 17.07
CA LEU A 100 5.35 -1.36 15.75
C LEU A 100 6.30 -1.76 14.60
N ASN A 101 7.61 -1.56 14.72
CA ASN A 101 8.58 -1.97 13.69
C ASN A 101 8.57 -3.48 13.46
N LYS A 102 8.42 -4.29 14.52
CA LYS A 102 8.40 -5.76 14.37
C LYS A 102 7.22 -6.27 13.51
N PRO A 103 5.96 -5.85 13.71
CA PRO A 103 4.84 -6.29 12.87
C PRO A 103 4.71 -5.50 11.55
N VAL A 104 5.00 -4.20 11.52
CA VAL A 104 4.83 -3.35 10.31
C VAL A 104 5.90 -3.67 9.27
N LEU A 105 7.17 -3.84 9.68
CA LEU A 105 8.24 -4.24 8.76
C LEU A 105 8.05 -5.69 8.27
N LYS A 106 7.51 -6.58 9.12
CA LYS A 106 7.18 -7.97 8.74
C LYS A 106 5.98 -8.06 7.79
N LYS A 107 5.00 -7.16 7.90
CA LYS A 107 3.87 -7.03 6.95
C LYS A 107 4.29 -6.36 5.64
N LEU A 108 5.11 -5.31 5.67
CA LEU A 108 5.64 -4.64 4.48
C LEU A 108 6.62 -5.52 3.71
N SER A 109 7.53 -6.20 4.41
CA SER A 109 8.45 -7.16 3.79
C SER A 109 7.70 -8.29 3.08
N LYS A 110 6.62 -8.82 3.67
CA LYS A 110 5.81 -9.87 3.04
C LYS A 110 4.97 -9.38 1.84
N TYR A 111 4.68 -8.09 1.76
CA TYR A 111 3.90 -7.51 0.65
C TYR A 111 4.78 -6.94 -0.48
N TYR A 112 6.05 -6.65 -0.20
CA TYR A 112 6.99 -6.07 -1.17
C TYR A 112 7.97 -7.11 -1.75
N PHE A 113 8.22 -8.22 -1.05
CA PHE A 113 9.13 -9.29 -1.49
C PHE A 113 8.43 -10.61 -1.87
N ASP A 114 7.10 -10.61 -2.00
CA ASP A 114 6.30 -11.70 -2.60
C ASP A 114 5.47 -11.15 -3.76
#